data_AF-A0A5S9R5R5-F1
#
_entry.id   AF-A0A5S9R5R5-F1
#
_cell.length_a   1.000
_cell.length_b   1.000
_cell.length_c   1.000
_cell.angle_alpha   90.00
_cell.angle_beta   90.00
_cell.angle_gamma   90.00
#
_symmetry.space_group_name_H-M   'P 1'
#
loop_
_entity.id
_entity.type
_entity.pdbx_description
1 polymer ?
#
loop_
_entity_poly.entity_id
_entity_poly.type
_entity_poly.pdbx_seq_one_letter_code
_entity_poly.pdbx_strand_id
1 'polypeptide(L)'
;MGEVSGAVEVIRSQLAVLQDAAGGLSHRELVGLLSELTALAWALPVVEYRLLNRLVNETEPHRLGESSWTKVLSTALRVSGKDARRRLREAKHLGPRRGLTGEVLAPVWEATAAAELLMMIDQDGPEPSESEQAHHRGITLGKQQRDGTRSIRGRLDAETGAYWEAILATQAAPGMCHPDHEGGDQRGCSDTRTQAQRNHDAFKAVGRAALTSGQLGTRHGLPVTVIATTTLAELHTGAGLAVIAGGT
;
A
#
# COMPACT_ATOMS: atom_id res chain seq x y z
N MET A 1 -13.86 -42.23 9.28
CA MET A 1 -12.55 -41.94 9.88
C MET A 1 -11.38 -42.49 9.06
N GLY A 2 -11.47 -43.70 8.50
CA GLY A 2 -10.37 -44.30 7.70
C GLY A 2 -9.94 -43.47 6.47
N GLU A 3 -10.88 -43.00 5.66
CA GLU A 3 -10.57 -42.18 4.47
C GLU A 3 -9.90 -40.84 4.82
N VAL A 4 -10.39 -40.14 5.86
CA VAL A 4 -9.82 -38.88 6.34
C VAL A 4 -8.39 -39.08 6.86
N SER A 5 -8.17 -40.16 7.63
CA SER A 5 -6.84 -40.50 8.13
C SER A 5 -5.87 -40.80 6.98
N GLY A 6 -6.34 -41.50 5.94
CA GLY A 6 -5.54 -41.78 4.74
C GLY A 6 -5.13 -40.50 4.00
N ALA A 7 -6.06 -39.58 3.78
CA ALA A 7 -5.75 -38.30 3.12
C ALA A 7 -4.72 -37.46 3.90
N VAL A 8 -4.84 -37.42 5.22
CA VAL A 8 -3.88 -36.70 6.08
C VAL A 8 -2.49 -37.36 6.04
N GLU A 9 -2.41 -38.70 6.05
CA GLU A 9 -1.13 -39.40 5.89
C GLU A 9 -0.47 -39.13 4.54
N VAL A 10 -1.25 -39.09 3.46
CA VAL A 10 -0.74 -38.71 2.13
C VAL A 10 -0.14 -37.31 2.20
N ILE A 11 -0.84 -36.32 2.76
CA ILE A 11 -0.32 -34.95 2.90
C ILE A 11 0.99 -34.93 3.71
N ARG A 12 1.06 -35.65 4.84
CA ARG A 12 2.28 -35.74 5.67
C ARG A 12 3.45 -36.34 4.89
N SER A 13 3.21 -37.40 4.13
CA SER A 13 4.25 -38.02 3.29
C SER A 13 4.76 -37.08 2.20
N GLN A 14 3.86 -36.34 1.53
CA GLN A 14 4.25 -35.38 0.50
C GLN A 14 5.04 -34.21 1.09
N LEU A 15 4.69 -33.75 2.30
CA LEU A 15 5.47 -32.72 2.98
C LEU A 15 6.91 -33.16 3.24
N ALA A 16 7.13 -34.43 3.61
CA ALA A 16 8.47 -34.99 3.79
C ALA A 16 9.26 -35.04 2.47
N VAL A 17 8.60 -35.37 1.36
CA VAL A 17 9.22 -35.32 0.01
C VAL A 17 9.67 -33.91 -0.34
N LEU A 18 8.84 -32.89 -0.07
CA LEU A 18 9.18 -31.50 -0.33
C LEU A 18 10.37 -31.02 0.54
N GLN A 19 10.43 -31.47 1.79
CA GLN A 19 11.55 -31.16 2.69
C GLN A 19 12.88 -31.74 2.18
N ASP A 20 12.88 -32.97 1.68
CA ASP A 20 14.06 -33.63 1.13
C ASP A 20 14.51 -32.98 -0.19
N ALA A 21 13.55 -32.70 -1.08
CA ALA A 21 13.81 -32.08 -2.38
C ALA A 21 14.43 -30.68 -2.28
N ALA A 22 14.11 -29.92 -1.23
CA ALA A 22 14.59 -28.54 -1.05
C ALA A 22 16.12 -28.42 -1.02
N GLY A 23 16.85 -29.46 -0.63
CA GLY A 23 18.32 -29.45 -0.62
C GLY A 23 18.98 -29.45 -2.01
N GLY A 24 18.25 -29.83 -3.06
CA GLY A 24 18.76 -29.93 -4.43
C GLY A 24 18.31 -28.80 -5.37
N LEU A 25 17.46 -27.87 -4.92
CA LEU A 25 16.85 -26.85 -5.76
C LEU A 25 17.73 -25.60 -5.91
N SER A 26 17.69 -24.99 -7.09
CA SER A 26 18.27 -23.67 -7.33
C SER A 26 17.49 -22.55 -6.62
N HIS A 27 18.11 -21.38 -6.44
CA HIS A 27 17.44 -20.21 -5.83
C HIS A 27 16.12 -19.83 -6.53
N ARG A 28 16.04 -19.96 -7.86
CA ARG A 28 14.82 -19.66 -8.63
C ARG A 28 13.73 -20.69 -8.34
N GLU A 29 14.09 -21.96 -8.27
CA GLU A 29 13.16 -23.04 -7.96
C GLU A 29 12.68 -22.98 -6.51
N LEU A 30 13.53 -22.53 -5.57
CA LEU A 30 13.14 -22.27 -4.19
C LEU A 30 12.08 -21.18 -4.08
N VAL A 31 12.21 -20.09 -4.85
CA VAL A 31 11.17 -19.04 -4.89
C VAL A 31 9.86 -19.58 -5.47
N GLY A 32 9.93 -20.38 -6.54
CA GLY A 32 8.76 -21.06 -7.10
C GLY A 32 8.07 -21.98 -6.08
N LEU A 33 8.85 -22.81 -5.39
CA LEU A 33 8.34 -23.69 -4.34
C LEU A 33 7.70 -22.92 -3.18
N LEU A 34 8.27 -21.78 -2.77
CA LEU A 34 7.67 -20.92 -1.75
C LEU A 34 6.32 -20.34 -2.19
N SER A 35 6.16 -19.99 -3.46
CA SER A 35 4.89 -19.52 -4.02
C SER A 35 3.83 -20.63 -3.97
N GLU A 36 4.19 -21.85 -4.38
CA GLU A 36 3.28 -23.01 -4.36
C GLU A 36 2.87 -23.38 -2.92
N LEU A 37 3.84 -23.40 -1.99
CA LEU A 37 3.56 -23.64 -0.57
C LEU A 37 2.68 -22.56 0.05
N THR A 38 2.83 -21.31 -0.39
CA THR A 38 1.99 -20.21 0.08
C THR A 38 0.56 -20.37 -0.41
N ALA A 39 0.34 -20.73 -1.68
CA ALA A 39 -0.99 -21.08 -2.19
C ALA A 39 -1.67 -22.17 -1.36
N LEU A 40 -0.95 -23.27 -1.12
CA LEU A 40 -1.47 -24.38 -0.32
C LEU A 40 -1.78 -23.93 1.10
N ALA A 41 -0.90 -23.16 1.73
CA ALA A 41 -1.13 -22.64 3.09
C ALA A 41 -2.35 -21.72 3.16
N TRP A 42 -2.61 -20.93 2.13
CA TRP A 42 -3.78 -20.04 2.05
C TRP A 42 -5.08 -20.80 1.74
N ALA A 43 -5.00 -22.00 1.16
CA ALA A 43 -6.15 -22.88 0.94
C ALA A 43 -6.68 -23.54 2.23
N LEU A 44 -5.80 -23.82 3.19
CA LEU A 44 -6.13 -24.55 4.41
C LEU A 44 -7.24 -23.88 5.25
N PRO A 45 -7.20 -22.56 5.50
CA PRO A 45 -8.26 -21.85 6.24
C PRO A 45 -9.67 -22.07 5.68
N VAL A 46 -9.84 -22.18 4.35
CA VAL A 46 -11.15 -22.41 3.73
C VAL A 46 -11.76 -23.75 4.18
N VAL A 47 -10.93 -24.80 4.26
CA VAL A 47 -11.36 -26.11 4.78
C VAL A 47 -11.69 -26.00 6.26
N GLU A 48 -10.85 -25.30 7.02
CA GLU A 48 -11.05 -25.07 8.45
C GLU A 48 -12.37 -24.35 8.74
N TYR A 49 -12.70 -23.28 7.99
CA TYR A 49 -13.93 -22.52 8.18
C TYR A 49 -15.18 -23.38 7.96
N ARG A 50 -15.15 -24.31 7.00
CA ARG A 50 -16.26 -25.27 6.80
C ARG A 50 -16.41 -26.19 8.01
N LEU A 51 -15.31 -26.72 8.55
CA LEU A 51 -15.33 -27.58 9.73
C LEU A 51 -15.82 -26.82 10.97
N LEU A 52 -15.33 -25.59 11.18
CA LEU A 52 -15.73 -24.75 12.29
C LEU A 52 -17.20 -24.34 12.22
N ASN A 53 -17.69 -23.93 11.05
CA ASN A 53 -19.11 -23.59 10.89
C ASN A 53 -20.00 -24.81 11.11
N ARG A 54 -19.58 -25.99 10.66
CA ARG A 54 -20.30 -27.23 10.95
C ARG A 54 -20.34 -27.50 12.46
N LEU A 55 -19.19 -27.44 13.13
CA LEU A 55 -19.07 -27.67 14.56
C LEU A 55 -19.91 -26.69 15.39
N VAL A 56 -19.90 -25.40 15.02
CA VAL A 56 -20.65 -24.35 15.72
C VAL A 56 -22.16 -24.47 15.54
N ASN A 57 -22.62 -24.99 14.39
CA ASN A 57 -24.04 -25.14 14.08
C ASN A 57 -24.63 -26.48 14.55
N GLU A 58 -23.83 -27.55 14.60
CA GLU A 58 -24.31 -28.90 14.93
C GLU A 58 -24.13 -29.27 16.41
N THR A 59 -23.35 -28.50 17.17
CA THR A 59 -23.00 -28.81 18.56
C THR A 59 -22.97 -27.55 19.44
N GLU A 60 -22.73 -27.72 20.73
CA GLU A 60 -22.53 -26.62 21.69
C GLU A 60 -21.24 -26.86 22.50
N PRO A 61 -20.57 -25.80 22.99
CA PRO A 61 -19.32 -25.93 23.73
C PRO A 61 -19.42 -26.86 24.95
N HIS A 62 -20.54 -26.77 25.69
CA HIS A 62 -20.76 -27.53 26.92
C HIS A 62 -20.81 -29.04 26.67
N ARG A 63 -21.28 -29.48 25.49
CA ARG A 63 -21.27 -30.90 25.10
C ARG A 63 -19.87 -31.42 24.82
N LEU A 64 -18.91 -30.53 24.59
CA LEU A 64 -17.50 -30.83 24.40
C LEU A 64 -16.69 -30.55 25.68
N GLY A 65 -17.35 -30.30 26.82
CA GLY A 65 -16.72 -30.12 28.12
C GLY A 65 -16.13 -28.73 28.39
N GLU A 66 -16.47 -27.73 27.58
CA GLU A 66 -15.90 -26.38 27.70
C GLU A 66 -16.97 -25.29 27.73
N SER A 67 -16.65 -24.15 28.34
CA SER A 67 -17.65 -23.07 28.52
C SER A 67 -17.87 -22.19 27.30
N SER A 68 -17.00 -22.27 26.29
CA SER A 68 -17.09 -21.44 25.08
C SER A 68 -16.33 -22.07 23.91
N TRP A 69 -16.71 -21.73 22.68
CA TRP A 69 -16.00 -22.16 21.48
C TRP A 69 -14.52 -21.76 21.46
N THR A 70 -14.20 -20.58 22.01
CA THR A 70 -12.81 -20.15 22.14
C THR A 70 -12.03 -21.12 23.04
N LYS A 71 -12.61 -21.58 24.15
CA LYS A 71 -11.97 -22.57 25.03
C LYS A 71 -11.87 -23.94 24.37
N VAL A 72 -12.93 -24.42 23.70
CA VAL A 72 -12.91 -25.68 22.92
C VAL A 72 -11.69 -25.70 22.00
N LEU A 73 -11.52 -24.67 21.17
CA LEU A 73 -10.42 -24.62 20.21
C LEU A 73 -9.06 -24.43 20.87
N SER A 74 -8.93 -23.57 21.89
CA SER A 74 -7.65 -23.41 22.58
C SER A 74 -7.19 -24.69 23.26
N THR A 75 -8.11 -25.45 23.86
CA THR A 75 -7.82 -26.71 24.54
C THR A 75 -7.53 -27.82 23.53
N ALA A 76 -8.39 -28.00 22.52
CA ALA A 76 -8.26 -29.09 21.54
C ALA A 76 -7.09 -28.90 20.56
N LEU A 77 -6.86 -27.67 20.09
CA LEU A 77 -5.82 -27.37 19.09
C LEU A 77 -4.51 -26.88 19.74
N ARG A 78 -4.50 -26.64 21.06
CA ARG A 78 -3.36 -26.06 21.80
C ARG A 78 -2.90 -24.70 21.25
N VAL A 79 -3.84 -23.88 20.80
CA VAL A 79 -3.60 -22.53 20.27
C VAL A 79 -3.96 -21.45 21.28
N SER A 80 -3.44 -20.23 21.08
CA SER A 80 -3.81 -19.10 21.92
C SER A 80 -5.30 -18.76 21.78
N GLY A 81 -5.91 -18.20 22.84
CA GLY A 81 -7.28 -17.71 22.76
C GLY A 81 -7.48 -16.60 21.72
N LYS A 82 -6.43 -15.82 21.41
CA LYS A 82 -6.46 -14.82 20.33
C LYS A 82 -6.61 -15.47 18.96
N ASP A 83 -5.86 -16.55 18.72
CA ASP A 83 -5.90 -17.31 17.46
C ASP A 83 -7.23 -18.05 17.30
N ALA A 84 -7.70 -18.72 18.36
CA ALA A 84 -9.03 -19.35 18.37
C ALA A 84 -10.16 -18.36 18.04
N ARG A 85 -10.14 -17.16 18.65
CA ARG A 85 -11.12 -16.11 18.33
C ARG A 85 -11.00 -15.61 16.90
N ARG A 86 -9.78 -15.49 16.37
CA ARG A 86 -9.53 -15.08 14.98
C ARG A 86 -10.19 -16.08 14.03
N ARG A 87 -9.87 -17.37 14.16
CA ARG A 87 -10.43 -18.47 13.34
C ARG A 87 -11.96 -18.50 13.39
N LEU A 88 -12.56 -18.34 14.57
CA LEU A 88 -14.03 -18.29 14.73
C LEU A 88 -14.67 -17.07 14.04
N ARG A 89 -14.03 -15.89 14.12
CA ARG A 89 -14.53 -14.70 13.41
C ARG A 89 -14.43 -14.87 11.90
N GLU A 90 -13.29 -15.35 11.42
CA GLU A 90 -13.07 -15.59 9.99
C GLU A 90 -14.06 -16.64 9.47
N ALA A 91 -14.23 -17.77 10.16
CA ALA A 91 -15.22 -18.79 9.79
C ALA A 91 -16.65 -18.23 9.70
N LYS A 92 -17.04 -17.37 10.63
CA LYS A 92 -18.36 -16.71 10.63
C LYS A 92 -18.59 -15.82 9.40
N HIS A 93 -17.55 -15.14 8.91
CA HIS A 93 -17.67 -14.17 7.82
C HIS A 93 -17.39 -14.77 6.43
N LEU A 94 -16.42 -15.68 6.35
CA LEU A 94 -15.84 -16.22 5.12
C LEU A 94 -16.30 -17.65 4.84
N GLY A 95 -16.72 -18.40 5.86
CA GLY A 95 -17.23 -19.75 5.69
C GLY A 95 -18.70 -19.78 5.21
N PRO A 96 -19.14 -20.92 4.62
CA PRO A 96 -20.53 -21.10 4.23
C PRO A 96 -21.46 -21.10 5.46
N ARG A 97 -22.65 -20.53 5.31
CA ARG A 97 -23.66 -20.40 6.37
C ARG A 97 -24.78 -21.40 6.18
N ARG A 98 -25.61 -21.59 7.21
CA ARG A 98 -26.85 -22.38 7.11
C ARG A 98 -28.06 -21.50 7.42
N GLY A 99 -29.10 -21.61 6.59
CA GLY A 99 -30.41 -21.00 6.85
C GLY A 99 -31.16 -21.73 7.97
N LEU A 100 -32.26 -21.14 8.44
CA LEU A 100 -33.11 -21.72 9.50
C LEU A 100 -33.64 -23.12 9.13
N THR A 101 -33.79 -23.38 7.83
CA THR A 101 -34.24 -24.63 7.21
C THR A 101 -33.10 -25.64 6.95
N GLY A 102 -31.85 -25.28 7.23
CA GLY A 102 -30.66 -26.13 7.02
C GLY A 102 -29.97 -25.98 5.65
N GLU A 103 -30.55 -25.22 4.74
CA GLU A 103 -29.97 -24.90 3.42
C GLU A 103 -28.61 -24.19 3.55
N VAL A 104 -27.68 -24.46 2.63
CA VAL A 104 -26.35 -23.84 2.63
C VAL A 104 -26.44 -22.48 1.93
N LEU A 105 -26.11 -21.43 2.67
CA LEU A 105 -26.09 -20.04 2.21
C LEU A 105 -24.65 -19.57 1.95
N ALA A 106 -24.51 -18.63 1.00
CA ALA A 106 -23.24 -17.99 0.71
C ALA A 106 -22.65 -17.29 1.96
N PRO A 107 -21.31 -17.11 2.03
CA PRO A 107 -20.66 -16.35 3.10
C PRO A 107 -21.25 -14.95 3.28
N VAL A 108 -21.05 -14.33 4.45
CA VAL A 108 -21.51 -12.94 4.68
C VAL A 108 -20.79 -11.98 3.73
N TRP A 109 -19.51 -12.24 3.49
CA TRP A 109 -18.68 -11.46 2.57
C TRP A 109 -18.37 -12.29 1.35
N GLU A 110 -19.37 -12.47 0.48
CA GLU A 110 -19.27 -13.30 -0.71
C GLU A 110 -18.14 -12.85 -1.64
N ALA A 111 -17.99 -11.55 -1.88
CA ALA A 111 -16.89 -11.01 -2.71
C ALA A 111 -15.51 -11.28 -2.09
N THR A 112 -15.37 -11.21 -0.76
CA THR A 112 -14.10 -11.49 -0.07
C THR A 112 -13.79 -12.98 -0.06
N ALA A 113 -14.80 -13.83 0.16
CA ALA A 113 -14.64 -15.28 0.09
C ALA A 113 -14.37 -15.74 -1.36
N ALA A 114 -14.99 -15.09 -2.35
CA ALA A 114 -14.70 -15.31 -3.76
C ALA A 114 -13.29 -14.83 -4.12
N ALA A 115 -12.83 -13.70 -3.60
CA ALA A 115 -11.45 -13.24 -3.76
C ALA A 115 -10.44 -14.17 -3.08
N GLU A 116 -10.78 -14.76 -1.92
CA GLU A 116 -9.94 -15.75 -1.25
C GLU A 116 -9.85 -17.06 -2.07
N LEU A 117 -10.96 -17.50 -2.65
CA LEU A 117 -10.97 -18.61 -3.61
C LEU A 117 -10.26 -18.26 -4.94
N LEU A 118 -10.33 -17.00 -5.38
CA LEU A 118 -9.66 -16.51 -6.58
C LEU A 118 -8.14 -16.40 -6.36
N MET A 119 -7.69 -16.02 -5.17
CA MET A 119 -6.27 -16.04 -4.77
C MET A 119 -5.68 -17.46 -4.78
N MET A 120 -6.51 -18.51 -4.71
CA MET A 120 -6.07 -19.90 -4.88
C MET A 120 -5.80 -20.25 -6.35
N ILE A 121 -6.29 -19.44 -7.30
CA ILE A 121 -6.15 -19.64 -8.75
C ILE A 121 -5.18 -18.60 -9.35
N ASP A 122 -5.17 -17.39 -8.81
CA ASP A 122 -4.35 -16.26 -9.23
C ASP A 122 -3.79 -15.54 -7.99
N GLN A 123 -2.58 -15.92 -7.59
CA GLN A 123 -1.89 -15.38 -6.41
C GLN A 123 -1.41 -13.93 -6.62
N ASP A 124 -1.19 -13.51 -7.86
CA ASP A 124 -0.69 -12.17 -8.20
C ASP A 124 -1.84 -11.14 -8.21
N GLY A 125 -3.08 -11.62 -8.36
CA GLY A 125 -4.24 -10.77 -8.58
C GLY A 125 -4.28 -10.24 -10.01
N PRO A 126 -5.36 -9.54 -10.39
CA PRO A 126 -5.47 -9.00 -11.73
C PRO A 126 -4.28 -8.08 -12.03
N GLU A 127 -3.75 -8.17 -13.25
CA GLU A 127 -2.65 -7.32 -13.73
C GLU A 127 -2.97 -5.85 -13.42
N PRO A 128 -2.02 -5.07 -12.85
CA PRO A 128 -2.28 -3.69 -12.43
C PRO A 128 -2.83 -2.86 -13.58
N SER A 129 -4.13 -2.57 -13.55
CA SER A 129 -4.76 -1.91 -14.68
C SER A 129 -4.31 -0.45 -14.76
N GLU A 130 -4.11 0.05 -15.99
CA GLU A 130 -3.80 1.47 -16.21
C GLU A 130 -4.88 2.39 -15.60
N SER A 131 -6.12 1.91 -15.53
CA SER A 131 -7.24 2.62 -14.92
C SER A 131 -7.12 2.80 -13.41
N GLU A 132 -6.64 1.79 -12.66
CA GLU A 132 -6.42 1.89 -11.21
C GLU A 132 -5.21 2.77 -10.91
N GLN A 133 -4.14 2.64 -11.69
CA GLN A 133 -2.97 3.53 -11.59
C GLN A 133 -3.37 4.99 -11.83
N ALA A 134 -4.24 5.22 -12.82
CA ALA A 134 -4.82 6.53 -13.10
C ALA A 134 -5.61 7.08 -11.89
N HIS A 135 -6.35 6.28 -11.14
CA HIS A 135 -7.09 6.75 -9.96
C HIS A 135 -6.20 7.09 -8.75
N HIS A 136 -5.00 6.53 -8.68
CA HIS A 136 -4.07 6.79 -7.57
C HIS A 136 -3.16 8.00 -7.77
N ARG A 137 -3.08 8.56 -8.99
CA ARG A 137 -2.26 9.74 -9.28
C ARG A 137 -2.89 11.03 -8.75
N GLY A 138 -2.08 11.91 -8.19
CA GLY A 138 -2.52 13.23 -7.75
C GLY A 138 -1.48 13.93 -6.88
N ILE A 139 -1.37 15.25 -7.02
CA ILE A 139 -0.51 16.11 -6.19
C ILE A 139 -1.40 17.12 -5.47
N THR A 140 -1.25 17.21 -4.15
CA THR A 140 -1.95 18.17 -3.30
C THR A 140 -0.94 19.11 -2.64
N LEU A 141 -1.21 20.41 -2.72
CA LEU A 141 -0.51 21.45 -1.97
C LEU A 141 -1.34 21.83 -0.74
N GLY A 142 -0.73 21.71 0.44
CA GLY A 142 -1.33 22.10 1.71
C GLY A 142 -1.41 23.63 1.89
N LYS A 143 -2.08 24.05 2.97
CA LYS A 143 -2.13 25.47 3.38
C LYS A 143 -0.72 25.98 3.72
N GLN A 144 -0.50 27.28 3.52
CA GLN A 144 0.72 27.94 3.96
C GLN A 144 0.80 27.90 5.49
N GLN A 145 1.93 27.44 6.01
CA GLN A 145 2.23 27.46 7.43
C GLN A 145 2.72 28.84 7.87
N ARG A 146 2.81 29.06 9.18
CA ARG A 146 3.25 30.33 9.77
C ARG A 146 4.68 30.71 9.40
N ASP A 147 5.52 29.73 9.13
CA ASP A 147 6.91 29.93 8.68
C ASP A 147 7.01 30.25 7.17
N GLY A 148 5.88 30.32 6.46
CA GLY A 148 5.82 30.59 5.03
C GLY A 148 5.90 29.34 4.13
N THR A 149 6.17 28.15 4.69
CA THR A 149 6.29 26.89 3.93
C THR A 149 4.93 26.26 3.62
N ARG A 150 4.88 25.32 2.65
CA ARG A 150 3.71 24.49 2.34
C ARG A 150 4.10 23.03 2.25
N SER A 151 3.24 22.14 2.73
CA SER A 151 3.40 20.70 2.48
C SER A 151 2.95 20.36 1.06
N ILE A 152 3.72 19.51 0.38
CA ILE A 152 3.33 18.89 -0.88
C ILE A 152 3.25 17.37 -0.65
N ARG A 153 2.18 16.73 -1.09
CA ARG A 153 2.02 15.28 -1.02
C ARG A 153 1.28 14.78 -2.24
N GLY A 154 1.66 13.62 -2.74
CA GLY A 154 1.01 13.02 -3.89
C GLY A 154 1.64 11.72 -4.34
N ARG A 155 1.01 11.09 -5.31
CA ARG A 155 1.56 9.98 -6.10
C ARG A 155 1.61 10.42 -7.56
N LEU A 156 2.75 10.18 -8.20
CA LEU A 156 2.95 10.44 -9.63
C LEU A 156 2.70 9.14 -10.41
N ASP A 157 2.20 9.26 -11.64
CA ASP A 157 2.27 8.16 -12.60
C ASP A 157 3.71 7.98 -13.11
N ALA A 158 3.95 6.89 -13.84
CA ALA A 158 5.29 6.55 -14.32
C ALA A 158 5.88 7.65 -15.22
N GLU A 159 5.07 8.22 -16.12
CA GLU A 159 5.49 9.27 -17.04
C GLU A 159 5.89 10.56 -16.30
N THR A 160 5.03 11.06 -15.40
CA THR A 160 5.31 12.26 -14.60
C THR A 160 6.50 12.05 -13.67
N GLY A 161 6.62 10.85 -13.10
CA GLY A 161 7.78 10.45 -12.30
C GLY A 161 9.08 10.54 -13.09
N ALA A 162 9.11 9.98 -14.31
CA ALA A 162 10.29 10.02 -15.18
C ALA A 162 10.69 11.44 -15.57
N TYR A 163 9.72 12.33 -15.85
CA TYR A 163 10.00 13.75 -16.13
C TYR A 163 10.67 14.43 -14.95
N TRP A 164 10.12 14.28 -13.74
CA TRP A 164 10.69 14.91 -12.56
C TRP A 164 12.02 14.30 -12.14
N GLU A 165 12.23 13.01 -12.34
CA GLU A 165 13.52 12.37 -12.11
C GLU A 165 14.62 12.96 -13.01
N ALA A 166 14.36 13.08 -14.31
CA ALA A 166 15.30 13.67 -15.27
C ALA A 166 15.60 15.15 -14.95
N ILE A 167 14.57 15.92 -14.61
CA ILE A 167 14.70 17.33 -14.23
C ILE A 167 15.54 17.47 -12.95
N LEU A 168 15.23 16.69 -11.90
CA LEU A 168 15.94 16.77 -10.62
C LEU A 168 17.38 16.28 -10.74
N ALA A 169 17.64 15.25 -11.54
CA ALA A 169 19.01 14.79 -11.81
C ALA A 169 19.91 15.91 -12.34
N THR A 170 19.33 16.83 -13.12
CA THR A 170 20.07 17.96 -13.71
C THR A 170 20.06 19.19 -12.80
N GLN A 171 18.89 19.60 -12.32
CA GLN A 171 18.68 20.89 -11.63
C GLN A 171 18.94 20.82 -10.12
N ALA A 172 18.90 19.63 -9.51
CA ALA A 172 19.23 19.39 -8.10
C ALA A 172 20.62 18.78 -7.89
N ALA A 173 21.45 18.75 -8.94
CA ALA A 173 22.87 18.40 -8.81
C ALA A 173 23.60 19.39 -7.88
N PRO A 174 24.67 18.99 -7.19
CA PRO A 174 25.44 19.89 -6.33
C PRO A 174 25.88 21.16 -7.08
N GLY A 175 25.64 22.33 -6.47
CA GLY A 175 25.93 23.65 -7.04
C GLY A 175 24.82 24.25 -7.91
N MET A 176 23.81 23.47 -8.31
CA MET A 176 22.71 23.94 -9.16
C MET A 176 21.58 24.60 -8.35
N CYS A 177 20.89 25.56 -8.97
CA CYS A 177 19.75 26.29 -8.39
C CYS A 177 20.02 26.84 -6.98
N HIS A 178 21.22 27.37 -6.69
CA HIS A 178 21.55 27.87 -5.37
C HIS A 178 20.86 29.21 -5.08
N PRO A 179 20.15 29.38 -3.95
CA PRO A 179 19.41 30.61 -3.65
C PRO A 179 20.33 31.82 -3.44
N ASP A 180 21.54 31.61 -2.93
CA ASP A 180 22.49 32.68 -2.64
C ASP A 180 23.27 33.20 -3.87
N HIS A 181 22.99 32.64 -5.06
CA HIS A 181 23.75 32.94 -6.27
C HIS A 181 22.83 33.10 -7.50
N GLU A 182 22.55 34.35 -7.88
CA GLU A 182 21.92 34.64 -9.17
C GLU A 182 22.98 34.62 -10.29
N GLY A 183 23.07 33.52 -11.04
CA GLY A 183 23.63 33.52 -12.40
C GLY A 183 25.10 33.10 -12.62
N GLY A 184 25.61 32.03 -12.00
CA GLY A 184 26.93 31.48 -12.36
C GLY A 184 27.14 30.00 -12.07
N ASP A 185 27.78 29.27 -12.99
CA ASP A 185 28.20 27.87 -12.84
C ASP A 185 29.31 27.75 -11.79
N GLN A 186 29.01 27.12 -10.66
CA GLN A 186 29.96 26.84 -9.58
C GLN A 186 30.22 25.34 -9.40
N ARG A 187 30.42 24.61 -10.51
CA ARG A 187 31.07 23.28 -10.45
C ARG A 187 32.33 23.36 -9.59
N GLY A 188 32.27 22.85 -8.36
CA GLY A 188 33.43 22.72 -7.46
C GLY A 188 33.33 23.41 -6.10
N CYS A 189 32.28 24.20 -5.79
CA CYS A 189 32.04 24.60 -4.40
C CYS A 189 31.39 23.43 -3.64
N SER A 190 31.79 23.20 -2.37
CA SER A 190 31.20 22.13 -1.56
C SER A 190 29.76 22.51 -1.21
N ASP A 191 28.80 22.04 -2.01
CA ASP A 191 27.38 22.26 -1.74
C ASP A 191 26.98 21.56 -0.44
N THR A 192 26.71 22.35 0.61
CA THR A 192 26.36 21.85 1.95
C THR A 192 24.86 21.56 2.09
N ARG A 193 24.05 21.81 1.05
CA ARG A 193 22.60 21.57 1.09
C ARG A 193 22.29 20.07 1.01
N THR A 194 21.31 19.65 1.80
CA THR A 194 20.75 18.30 1.70
C THR A 194 20.13 18.05 0.32
N GLN A 195 20.03 16.79 -0.11
CA GLN A 195 19.37 16.47 -1.38
C GLN A 195 17.92 16.98 -1.43
N ALA A 196 17.20 16.96 -0.31
CA ALA A 196 15.85 17.49 -0.23
C ALA A 196 15.79 19.01 -0.46
N GLN A 197 16.74 19.78 0.08
CA GLN A 197 16.86 21.22 -0.17
C GLN A 197 17.21 21.51 -1.64
N ARG A 198 18.13 20.75 -2.23
CA ARG A 198 18.45 20.88 -3.67
C ARG A 198 17.25 20.57 -4.56
N ASN A 199 16.48 19.54 -4.20
CA ASN A 199 15.24 19.21 -4.91
C ASN A 199 14.22 20.36 -4.79
N HIS A 200 14.02 20.92 -3.60
CA HIS A 200 13.15 22.09 -3.40
C HIS A 200 13.55 23.26 -4.29
N ASP A 201 14.84 23.59 -4.35
CA ASP A 201 15.32 24.72 -5.14
C ASP A 201 15.20 24.46 -6.65
N ALA A 202 15.42 23.22 -7.09
CA ALA A 202 15.15 22.79 -8.46
C ALA A 202 13.66 22.92 -8.82
N PHE A 203 12.75 22.49 -7.93
CA PHE A 203 11.30 22.70 -8.11
C PHE A 203 10.95 24.19 -8.26
N LYS A 204 11.54 25.05 -7.43
CA LYS A 204 11.37 26.51 -7.50
C LYS A 204 11.91 27.08 -8.82
N ALA A 205 13.10 26.65 -9.26
CA ALA A 205 13.72 27.11 -10.50
C ALA A 205 12.90 26.71 -11.73
N VAL A 206 12.41 25.47 -11.78
CA VAL A 206 11.56 24.96 -12.86
C VAL A 206 10.21 25.71 -12.89
N GLY A 207 9.58 25.91 -11.73
CA GLY A 207 8.34 26.68 -11.64
C GLY A 207 8.52 28.14 -12.09
N ARG A 208 9.64 28.77 -11.70
CA ARG A 208 10.02 30.11 -12.18
C ARG A 208 10.22 30.12 -13.69
N ALA A 209 10.99 29.18 -14.23
CA ALA A 209 11.26 29.07 -15.66
C ALA A 209 9.96 28.89 -16.46
N ALA A 210 9.03 28.07 -15.97
CA ALA A 210 7.71 27.87 -16.58
C ALA A 210 6.85 29.14 -16.55
N LEU A 211 6.84 29.89 -15.43
CA LEU A 211 6.13 31.18 -15.35
C LEU A 211 6.73 32.23 -16.32
N THR A 212 8.05 32.24 -16.47
CA THR A 212 8.74 33.19 -17.37
C THR A 212 8.77 32.78 -18.83
N SER A 213 8.45 31.51 -19.16
CA SER A 213 8.52 31.01 -20.54
C SER A 213 7.43 31.59 -21.45
N GLY A 214 6.38 32.18 -20.87
CA GLY A 214 5.20 32.66 -21.60
C GLY A 214 4.30 31.54 -22.14
N GLN A 215 4.61 30.27 -21.86
CA GLN A 215 3.88 29.11 -22.40
C GLN A 215 2.71 28.65 -21.53
N LEU A 216 2.56 29.18 -20.30
CA LEU A 216 1.49 28.78 -19.37
C LEU A 216 0.10 29.34 -19.70
N GLY A 217 -0.05 30.01 -20.85
CA GLY A 217 -1.33 30.56 -21.32
C GLY A 217 -1.91 31.64 -20.39
N THR A 218 -3.23 31.82 -20.47
CA THR A 218 -3.97 32.80 -19.65
C THR A 218 -5.00 32.10 -18.76
N ARG A 219 -5.16 32.54 -17.51
CA ARG A 219 -6.26 32.14 -16.61
C ARG A 219 -7.19 33.34 -16.43
N HIS A 220 -8.47 33.20 -16.78
CA HIS A 220 -9.45 34.31 -16.79
C HIS A 220 -9.01 35.54 -17.61
N GLY A 221 -8.31 35.34 -18.74
CA GLY A 221 -7.86 36.42 -19.63
C GLY A 221 -6.62 37.18 -19.17
N LEU A 222 -6.02 36.80 -18.04
CA LEU A 222 -4.77 37.38 -17.53
C LEU A 222 -3.63 36.34 -17.61
N PRO A 223 -2.39 36.78 -17.88
CA PRO A 223 -1.23 35.89 -17.80
C PRO A 223 -1.09 35.34 -16.38
N VAL A 224 -0.65 34.08 -16.26
CA VAL A 224 -0.42 33.44 -14.96
C VAL A 224 0.63 34.24 -14.18
N THR A 225 0.18 35.00 -13.19
CA THR A 225 1.00 35.92 -12.39
C THR A 225 0.91 35.54 -10.91
N VAL A 226 2.06 35.52 -10.21
CA VAL A 226 2.09 35.29 -8.77
C VAL A 226 1.86 36.62 -8.05
N ILE A 227 0.80 36.70 -7.25
CA ILE A 227 0.51 37.87 -6.41
C ILE A 227 0.95 37.54 -4.97
N ALA A 228 1.86 38.34 -4.44
CA ALA A 228 2.29 38.27 -3.05
C ALA A 228 1.75 39.50 -2.29
N THR A 229 1.07 39.26 -1.17
CA THR A 229 0.63 40.31 -0.26
C THR A 229 1.55 40.35 0.96
N THR A 230 2.10 41.51 1.26
CA THR A 230 2.97 41.78 2.42
C THR A 230 2.62 43.13 3.02
N THR A 231 3.05 43.44 4.24
CA THR A 231 2.87 44.79 4.79
C THR A 231 3.89 45.78 4.22
N LEU A 232 3.50 47.04 4.11
CA LEU A 232 4.37 48.11 3.59
C LEU A 232 5.64 48.28 4.45
N ALA A 233 5.52 48.09 5.78
CA ALA A 233 6.64 48.14 6.70
C ALA A 233 7.65 47.01 6.41
N GLU A 234 7.17 45.77 6.22
CA GLU A 234 8.01 44.61 5.88
C GLU A 234 8.70 44.73 4.52
N LEU A 235 8.04 45.40 3.56
CA LEU A 235 8.64 45.71 2.26
C LEU A 235 9.78 46.73 2.39
N HIS A 236 9.60 47.76 3.20
CA HIS A 236 10.62 48.79 3.43
C HIS A 236 11.80 48.30 4.27
N THR A 237 11.59 47.38 5.22
CA THR A 237 12.66 46.77 6.01
C THR A 237 13.44 45.70 5.24
N GLY A 238 12.98 45.31 4.04
CA GLY A 238 13.59 44.25 3.25
C GLY A 238 13.50 42.86 3.91
N ALA A 239 12.65 42.72 4.92
CA ALA A 239 12.51 41.54 5.74
C ALA A 239 11.06 41.40 6.23
N GLY A 240 10.44 40.27 5.92
CA GLY A 240 9.07 39.90 6.32
C GLY A 240 8.56 38.68 5.56
N LEU A 241 7.41 38.13 6.00
CA LEU A 241 6.77 36.96 5.37
C LEU A 241 5.58 37.41 4.53
N ALA A 242 5.66 37.22 3.21
CA ALA A 242 4.54 37.49 2.32
C ALA A 242 3.60 36.27 2.23
N VAL A 243 2.30 36.53 2.28
CA VAL A 243 1.27 35.52 1.95
C VAL A 243 1.10 35.52 0.44
N ILE A 244 1.26 34.34 -0.17
CA ILE A 244 1.08 34.17 -1.62
C ILE A 244 -0.34 33.73 -1.90
N ALA A 245 -1.09 34.56 -2.63
CA ALA A 245 -2.39 34.22 -3.14
C ALA A 245 -2.22 33.58 -4.53
N GLY A 246 -2.58 32.30 -4.65
CA GLY A 246 -2.89 31.71 -5.95
C GLY A 246 -4.31 32.16 -6.28
N GLY A 247 -4.48 32.99 -7.31
CA GLY A 247 -5.81 33.36 -7.76
C GLY A 247 -6.55 32.07 -8.13
N THR A 248 -7.51 31.66 -7.29
CA THR A 248 -8.54 30.66 -7.64
C THR A 248 -9.79 31.38 -8.03
#